data_AF-A0A4Q4XPY5-F1
#
_entry.id   AF-A0A4Q4XPY5-F1
#
_cell.length_a   1.000
_cell.length_b   1.000
_cell.length_c   1.000
_cell.angle_alpha   90.00
_cell.angle_beta   90.00
_cell.angle_gamma   90.00
#
_symmetry.space_group_name_H-M   'P 1'
#
loop_
_entity.id
_entity.type
_entity.pdbx_description
1 polymer ?
#
loop_
_entity_poly.entity_id
_entity_poly.type
_entity_poly.pdbx_seq_one_letter_code
_entity_poly.pdbx_strand_id
1 'polypeptide(L)'
;MIFEWVMGNFFPMMVMGLFTVFWLSFGVLQLPTLGLAIPYITEADPTGTMSPEYNAAIALYLTCWGFALLTFFVFTLKINVVFAMIFCLTTTATWVLAGAYWKLVSADYEAAQTLQKTGGAILFVVASLGWYMCFIIMAGEMRIPINLPVGDLSHFWPRTDVELGAGEKRD
;
A
#
# COMPACT_ATOMS: atom_id res chain seq x y z
N MET A 1 3.68 -11.99 -9.90
CA MET A 1 2.20 -11.98 -10.02
C MET A 1 1.68 -13.19 -10.78
N ILE A 2 1.83 -13.29 -12.11
CA ILE A 2 1.25 -14.41 -12.89
C ILE A 2 1.86 -15.76 -12.49
N PHE A 3 3.17 -15.83 -12.26
CA PHE A 3 3.81 -17.08 -11.85
C PHE A 3 3.40 -17.56 -10.45
N GLU A 4 3.12 -16.64 -9.51
CA GLU A 4 2.57 -17.00 -8.20
C GLU A 4 1.18 -17.64 -8.34
N TRP A 5 0.35 -17.12 -9.25
CA TRP A 5 -0.94 -17.73 -9.55
C TRP A 5 -0.78 -19.14 -10.15
N VAL A 6 0.14 -19.31 -11.11
CA VAL A 6 0.43 -20.62 -11.72
C VAL A 6 0.95 -21.63 -10.69
N MET A 7 1.71 -21.19 -9.68
CA MET A 7 2.19 -22.04 -8.58
C MET A 7 1.14 -22.28 -7.48
N GLY A 8 -0.05 -21.67 -7.57
CA GLY A 8 -1.12 -21.78 -6.56
C GLY A 8 -0.96 -20.83 -5.35
N ASN A 9 0.03 -19.95 -5.36
CA ASN A 9 0.29 -18.97 -4.31
C ASN A 9 -0.60 -17.73 -4.47
N PHE A 10 -1.87 -17.87 -4.11
CA PHE A 10 -2.87 -16.82 -4.36
C PHE A 10 -2.61 -15.52 -3.59
N PHE A 11 -2.28 -15.60 -2.29
CA PHE A 11 -2.08 -14.41 -1.47
C PHE A 11 -0.87 -13.55 -1.93
N PRO A 12 0.34 -14.11 -2.14
CA PRO A 12 1.46 -13.37 -2.73
C PRO A 12 1.13 -12.75 -4.10
N MET A 13 0.36 -13.46 -4.94
CA MET A 13 -0.11 -12.91 -6.22
C MET A 13 -0.95 -11.64 -6.01
N MET A 14 -1.94 -11.68 -5.11
CA MET A 14 -2.79 -10.51 -4.83
C MET A 14 -1.96 -9.34 -4.31
N VAL A 15 -1.01 -9.58 -3.40
CA VAL A 15 -0.14 -8.53 -2.85
C VAL A 15 0.70 -7.88 -3.95
N MET A 16 1.34 -8.69 -4.80
CA MET A 16 2.11 -8.19 -5.94
C MET A 16 1.24 -7.38 -6.91
N GLY A 17 0.04 -7.88 -7.22
CA GLY A 17 -0.91 -7.19 -8.10
C GLY A 17 -1.35 -5.84 -7.53
N LEU A 18 -1.74 -5.82 -6.25
CA LEU A 18 -2.14 -4.61 -5.52
C LEU A 18 -1.07 -3.51 -5.63
N PHE A 19 0.18 -3.82 -5.25
CA PHE A 19 1.27 -2.84 -5.30
C PHE A 19 1.66 -2.45 -6.73
N THR A 20 1.59 -3.38 -7.69
CA THR A 20 1.85 -3.06 -9.11
C THR A 20 0.84 -2.03 -9.62
N VAL A 21 -0.45 -2.24 -9.37
CA VAL A 21 -1.50 -1.32 -9.79
C VAL A 21 -1.39 0.02 -9.05
N PHE A 22 -1.05 0.01 -7.76
CA PHE A 22 -0.79 1.24 -7.01
C PHE A 22 0.32 2.07 -7.67
N TRP A 23 1.52 1.49 -7.86
CA TRP A 23 2.66 2.23 -8.40
C TRP A 23 2.45 2.68 -9.85
N LEU A 24 1.81 1.85 -10.68
CA LEU A 24 1.50 2.24 -12.06
C LEU A 24 0.47 3.37 -12.09
N SER A 25 -0.64 3.25 -11.35
CA SER A 25 -1.67 4.31 -11.31
C SER A 25 -1.12 5.60 -10.71
N PHE A 26 -0.29 5.52 -9.67
CA PHE A 26 0.37 6.68 -9.09
C PHE A 26 1.35 7.32 -10.08
N GLY A 27 2.15 6.52 -10.80
CA GLY A 27 3.04 7.02 -11.85
C GLY A 27 2.29 7.73 -12.99
N VAL A 28 1.11 7.21 -13.36
CA VAL A 28 0.20 7.86 -14.31
C VAL A 28 -0.28 9.21 -13.80
N LEU A 29 -0.59 9.36 -12.51
CA LEU A 29 -0.97 10.66 -11.94
C LEU A 29 0.15 11.72 -12.03
N GLN A 30 1.41 11.29 -12.05
CA GLN A 30 2.58 12.17 -12.06
C GLN A 30 3.09 12.50 -13.48
N LEU A 31 2.57 11.83 -14.53
CA LEU A 31 3.02 12.02 -15.91
C LEU A 31 2.55 13.38 -16.46
N PRO A 32 3.46 14.34 -16.73
CA PRO A 32 3.05 15.67 -17.20
C PRO A 32 2.37 15.63 -18.57
N THR A 33 2.72 14.64 -19.39
CA THR A 33 2.20 14.44 -20.75
C THR A 33 0.70 14.14 -20.80
N LEU A 34 0.10 13.69 -19.68
CA LEU A 34 -1.33 13.44 -19.60
C LEU A 34 -2.14 14.69 -19.27
N GLY A 35 -1.48 15.79 -18.90
CA GLY A 35 -2.15 17.09 -18.72
C GLY A 35 -3.26 17.07 -17.66
N LEU A 36 -3.18 16.21 -16.65
CA LEU A 36 -4.25 16.01 -15.66
C LEU A 36 -4.60 17.27 -14.86
N ALA A 37 -3.67 18.23 -14.78
CA ALA A 37 -3.86 19.49 -14.10
C ALA A 37 -4.41 20.61 -15.00
N ILE A 38 -4.43 20.43 -16.34
CA ILE A 38 -4.88 21.45 -17.31
C ILE A 38 -6.28 22.01 -17.00
N PRO A 39 -7.29 21.18 -16.66
CA PRO A 39 -8.63 21.67 -16.36
C PRO A 39 -8.71 22.61 -15.14
N TYR A 40 -7.66 22.63 -14.31
CA TYR A 40 -7.62 23.36 -13.06
C TYR A 40 -6.72 24.62 -13.11
N ILE A 41 -6.16 24.93 -14.29
CA ILE A 41 -5.29 26.09 -14.47
C ILE A 41 -6.11 27.38 -14.28
N THR A 42 -5.54 28.32 -13.53
CA THR A 42 -6.05 29.68 -13.38
C THR A 42 -4.93 30.69 -13.59
N GLU A 43 -5.25 31.99 -13.71
CA GLU A 43 -4.21 33.03 -13.77
C GLU A 43 -3.32 33.05 -12.53
N ALA A 44 -3.88 32.69 -11.36
CA ALA A 44 -3.16 32.64 -10.08
C ALA A 44 -2.37 31.34 -9.88
N ASP A 45 -2.79 30.24 -10.51
CA ASP A 45 -2.08 28.95 -10.52
C ASP A 45 -1.94 28.41 -11.95
N PRO A 46 -0.85 28.79 -12.65
CA PRO A 46 -0.54 28.31 -13.99
C PRO A 46 -0.29 26.79 -14.08
N THR A 47 -0.09 26.12 -12.94
CA THR A 47 0.17 24.66 -12.90
C THR A 47 -1.12 23.85 -12.75
N GLY A 48 -2.17 24.43 -12.19
CA GLY A 48 -3.43 23.77 -11.82
C GLY A 48 -3.31 22.79 -10.63
N THR A 49 -2.10 22.56 -10.12
CA THR A 49 -1.82 21.56 -9.07
C THR A 49 -2.13 22.05 -7.66
N MET A 50 -2.31 23.36 -7.47
CA MET A 50 -2.69 23.95 -6.19
C MET A 50 -4.20 24.11 -6.05
N SER A 51 -4.98 23.78 -7.10
CA SER A 51 -6.43 23.85 -7.03
C SER A 51 -6.99 22.92 -5.95
N PRO A 52 -8.03 23.34 -5.21
CA PRO A 52 -8.73 22.49 -4.26
C PRO A 52 -9.24 21.19 -4.89
N GLU A 53 -9.76 21.26 -6.12
CA GLU A 53 -10.37 20.12 -6.80
C GLU A 53 -9.34 19.07 -7.20
N TYR A 54 -8.17 19.49 -7.73
CA TYR A 54 -7.07 18.58 -8.04
C TYR A 54 -6.55 17.87 -6.79
N ASN A 55 -6.35 18.60 -5.70
CA ASN A 55 -5.87 18.03 -4.44
C ASN A 55 -6.92 17.11 -3.79
N ALA A 56 -8.21 17.45 -3.86
CA ALA A 56 -9.29 16.59 -3.40
C ALA A 56 -9.34 15.25 -4.15
N ALA A 57 -9.12 15.27 -5.47
CA ALA A 57 -9.07 14.04 -6.27
C ALA A 57 -7.95 13.09 -5.82
N ILE A 58 -6.74 13.63 -5.55
CA ILE A 58 -5.61 12.84 -5.03
C ILE A 58 -5.89 12.35 -3.61
N ALA A 59 -6.48 13.18 -2.76
CA ALA A 59 -6.84 12.81 -1.39
C ALA A 59 -7.84 11.63 -1.38
N LEU A 60 -8.85 11.65 -2.27
CA LEU A 60 -9.80 10.56 -2.44
C LEU A 60 -9.14 9.30 -2.99
N TYR A 61 -8.26 9.43 -3.99
CA TYR A 61 -7.47 8.32 -4.51
C TYR A 61 -6.72 7.60 -3.38
N LEU A 62 -5.97 8.33 -2.56
CA LEU A 62 -5.23 7.76 -1.43
C LEU A 62 -6.17 7.17 -0.37
N THR A 63 -7.30 7.81 -0.09
CA THR A 63 -8.29 7.29 0.87
C THR A 63 -8.82 5.93 0.45
N CYS A 64 -9.18 5.76 -0.84
CA CYS A 64 -9.63 4.49 -1.40
C CYS A 64 -8.54 3.41 -1.31
N TRP A 65 -7.29 3.76 -1.65
CA TRP A 65 -6.15 2.84 -1.50
C TRP A 65 -5.91 2.44 -0.05
N GLY A 66 -6.11 3.35 0.90
CA GLY A 66 -5.99 3.06 2.32
C GLY A 66 -6.97 1.97 2.77
N PHE A 67 -8.22 1.95 2.27
CA PHE A 67 -9.16 0.86 2.56
C PHE A 67 -8.74 -0.48 1.97
N ALA A 68 -8.20 -0.49 0.75
CA ALA A 68 -7.64 -1.70 0.16
C ALA A 68 -6.47 -2.23 1.01
N LEU A 69 -5.51 -1.37 1.37
CA LEU A 69 -4.36 -1.75 2.20
C LEU A 69 -4.76 -2.21 3.61
N LEU A 70 -5.78 -1.58 4.21
CA LEU A 70 -6.35 -2.01 5.49
C LEU A 70 -6.90 -3.43 5.41
N THR A 71 -7.57 -3.77 4.31
CA THR A 71 -8.11 -5.11 4.09
C THR A 71 -6.98 -6.14 4.08
N PHE A 72 -5.90 -5.86 3.34
CA PHE A 72 -4.72 -6.73 3.34
C PHE A 72 -4.03 -6.80 4.69
N PHE A 73 -3.95 -5.69 5.43
CA PHE A 73 -3.44 -5.67 6.80
C PHE A 73 -4.14 -6.71 7.67
N VAL A 74 -5.48 -6.71 7.68
CA VAL A 74 -6.27 -7.68 8.48
C VAL A 74 -5.91 -9.12 8.13
N PHE A 75 -5.78 -9.46 6.84
CA PHE A 75 -5.43 -10.82 6.43
C PHE A 75 -3.97 -11.19 6.73
N THR A 76 -3.06 -10.22 6.73
CA THR A 76 -1.64 -10.47 7.04
C THR A 76 -1.37 -10.77 8.52
N LEU A 77 -2.32 -10.46 9.41
CA LEU A 77 -2.27 -10.84 10.83
C LEU A 77 -2.26 -12.35 11.06
N LYS A 78 -2.58 -13.17 10.05
CA LYS A 78 -2.47 -14.63 10.09
C LYS A 78 -1.11 -15.15 9.63
N ILE A 79 -0.25 -14.29 9.09
CA ILE A 79 1.01 -14.67 8.43
C ILE A 79 2.20 -14.45 9.37
N ASN A 80 2.76 -13.24 9.38
CA ASN A 80 3.87 -12.89 10.26
C ASN A 80 3.86 -11.40 10.60
N VAL A 81 4.54 -11.06 11.70
CA VAL A 81 4.58 -9.71 12.28
C VAL A 81 5.15 -8.70 11.29
N VAL A 82 6.20 -9.06 10.54
CA VAL A 82 6.83 -8.11 9.61
C VAL A 82 5.89 -7.72 8.47
N PHE A 83 5.20 -8.68 7.84
CA PHE A 83 4.19 -8.37 6.82
C PHE A 83 3.02 -7.58 7.42
N ALA A 84 2.54 -7.95 8.61
CA ALA A 84 1.48 -7.20 9.28
C ALA A 84 1.91 -5.75 9.55
N MET A 85 3.15 -5.51 10.01
CA MET A 85 3.68 -4.16 10.21
C MET A 85 3.80 -3.39 8.89
N ILE A 86 4.28 -4.02 7.82
CA ILE A 86 4.36 -3.39 6.49
C ILE A 86 2.98 -2.89 6.06
N PHE A 87 1.95 -3.73 6.11
CA PHE A 87 0.60 -3.32 5.70
C PHE A 87 -0.05 -2.33 6.66
N CYS A 88 0.16 -2.47 7.98
CA CYS A 88 -0.30 -1.50 8.96
C CYS A 88 0.27 -0.11 8.68
N LEU A 89 1.61 -0.01 8.61
CA LEU A 89 2.31 1.25 8.39
C LEU A 89 2.00 1.84 7.02
N THR A 90 1.89 1.03 5.97
CA THR A 90 1.52 1.52 4.63
C THR A 90 0.09 2.05 4.62
N THR A 91 -0.84 1.39 5.30
CA THR A 91 -2.23 1.87 5.46
C THR A 91 -2.24 3.22 6.17
N THR A 92 -1.55 3.32 7.31
CA THR A 92 -1.42 4.57 8.07
C THR A 92 -0.79 5.67 7.23
N ALA A 93 0.31 5.40 6.53
CA ALA A 93 0.97 6.36 5.66
C ALA A 93 0.03 6.87 4.56
N THR A 94 -0.74 5.98 3.96
CA THR A 94 -1.67 6.35 2.87
C THR A 94 -2.75 7.30 3.37
N TRP A 95 -3.34 7.06 4.55
CA TRP A 95 -4.30 7.98 5.16
C TRP A 95 -3.68 9.28 5.66
N VAL A 96 -2.46 9.24 6.20
CA VAL A 96 -1.72 10.46 6.59
C VAL A 96 -1.43 11.33 5.36
N LEU A 97 -1.01 10.72 4.25
CA LEU A 97 -0.79 11.42 2.98
C LEU A 97 -2.10 11.94 2.39
N ALA A 98 -3.19 11.17 2.43
CA ALA A 98 -4.51 11.66 2.06
C ALA A 98 -4.89 12.91 2.87
N GLY A 99 -4.63 12.90 4.18
CA GLY A 99 -4.78 14.05 5.07
C GLY A 99 -3.93 15.26 4.64
N ALA A 100 -2.70 15.04 4.17
CA ALA A 100 -1.86 16.11 3.64
C ALA A 100 -2.53 16.81 2.45
N TYR A 101 -3.08 16.04 1.50
CA TYR A 101 -3.81 16.59 0.36
C TYR A 101 -5.12 17.28 0.78
N TRP A 102 -5.86 16.75 1.76
CA TRP A 102 -7.03 17.44 2.32
C TRP A 102 -6.66 18.78 2.99
N LYS A 103 -5.48 18.88 3.61
CA LYS A 103 -4.98 20.13 4.17
C LYS A 103 -4.64 21.17 3.09
N LEU A 104 -4.17 20.73 1.91
CA LEU A 104 -4.01 21.61 0.75
C LEU A 104 -5.36 22.19 0.26
N VAL A 105 -6.43 21.40 0.28
CA VAL A 105 -7.79 21.87 -0.05
C VAL A 105 -8.25 23.00 0.88
N SER A 106 -7.87 22.94 2.16
CA SER A 106 -8.19 23.97 3.15
C SER A 106 -7.16 25.11 3.22
N ALA A 107 -6.20 25.16 2.29
CA ALA A 107 -5.07 26.11 2.28
C ALA A 107 -4.22 26.13 3.56
N ASP A 108 -4.19 25.02 4.31
CA ASP A 108 -3.39 24.83 5.53
C ASP A 108 -2.05 24.15 5.15
N TYR A 109 -1.15 24.94 4.55
CA TYR A 109 0.10 24.46 3.96
C TYR A 109 1.10 23.92 5.01
N GLU A 110 1.09 24.49 6.22
CA GLU A 110 1.97 24.04 7.31
C GLU A 110 1.59 22.64 7.80
N ALA A 111 0.29 22.40 8.03
CA ALA A 111 -0.18 21.06 8.38
C ALA A 111 0.02 20.08 7.22
N ALA A 112 -0.24 20.50 5.98
CA ALA A 112 -0.01 19.67 4.80
C ALA A 112 1.46 19.21 4.71
N GLN A 113 2.42 20.12 4.89
CA GLN A 113 3.85 19.78 4.87
C GLN A 113 4.24 18.85 6.02
N THR A 114 3.68 19.06 7.21
CA THR A 114 3.93 18.21 8.38
C THR A 114 3.42 16.79 8.16
N LEU A 115 2.19 16.65 7.64
CA LEU A 115 1.60 15.36 7.29
C LEU A 115 2.39 14.68 6.17
N GLN A 116 2.84 15.42 5.16
CA GLN A 116 3.66 14.87 4.07
C GLN A 116 4.99 14.30 4.58
N LYS A 117 5.70 15.04 5.45
CA LYS A 117 6.94 14.55 6.10
C LYS A 117 6.68 13.32 6.96
N THR A 118 5.58 13.32 7.71
CA THR A 118 5.17 12.19 8.56
C THR A 118 4.88 10.95 7.73
N GLY A 119 4.08 11.09 6.66
CA GLY A 119 3.80 10.00 5.73
C GLY A 119 5.07 9.46 5.08
N GLY A 120 5.98 10.33 4.64
CA GLY A 120 7.28 9.94 4.09
C GLY A 120 8.16 9.18 5.08
N ALA A 121 8.21 9.62 6.35
CA ALA A 121 8.95 8.91 7.40
C ALA A 121 8.39 7.51 7.66
N ILE A 122 7.06 7.36 7.69
CA ILE A 122 6.41 6.04 7.84
C ILE A 122 6.76 5.15 6.63
N LEU A 123 6.67 5.67 5.40
CA LEU A 123 7.02 4.92 4.19
C LEU A 123 8.49 4.51 4.14
N PHE A 124 9.39 5.30 4.73
CA PHE A 124 10.80 4.90 4.85
C PHE A 124 10.98 3.67 5.75
N VAL A 125 10.24 3.61 6.86
CA VAL A 125 10.22 2.42 7.73
C VAL A 125 9.63 1.23 6.98
N VAL A 126 8.55 1.42 6.23
CA VAL A 126 7.95 0.38 5.36
C VAL A 126 8.98 -0.15 4.37
N ALA A 127 9.71 0.73 3.67
CA ALA A 127 10.73 0.34 2.71
C ALA A 127 11.86 -0.48 3.37
N SER A 128 12.27 -0.09 4.57
CA SER A 128 13.28 -0.81 5.35
C SER A 128 12.83 -2.22 5.74
N LEU A 129 11.57 -2.37 6.18
CA LEU A 129 10.96 -3.68 6.47
C LEU A 129 10.78 -4.52 5.20
N GLY A 130 10.39 -3.90 4.09
CA GLY A 130 10.30 -4.57 2.79
C GLY A 130 11.65 -5.08 2.32
N TRP A 131 12.71 -4.29 2.49
CA TRP A 131 14.08 -4.71 2.19
C TRP A 131 14.53 -5.88 3.09
N TYR A 132 14.19 -5.82 4.37
CA TYR A 132 14.44 -6.92 5.31
C TYR A 132 13.77 -8.24 4.85
N MET A 133 12.50 -8.19 4.45
CA MET A 133 11.80 -9.36 3.92
C MET A 133 12.39 -9.86 2.61
N CYS A 134 12.79 -8.95 1.71
CA CYS A 134 13.47 -9.30 0.47
C CYS A 134 14.76 -10.09 0.75
N PHE A 135 15.59 -9.62 1.68
CA PHE A 135 16.81 -10.30 2.10
C PHE A 135 16.52 -11.72 2.65
N ILE A 136 15.51 -11.86 3.51
CA ILE A 136 15.12 -13.17 4.07
C ILE A 136 14.68 -14.14 2.98
N ILE A 137 13.84 -13.69 2.05
CA ILE A 137 13.35 -14.53 0.95
C ILE A 137 14.53 -14.97 0.07
N MET A 138 15.42 -14.05 -0.31
CA MET A 138 16.62 -14.38 -1.08
C MET A 138 17.54 -15.37 -0.35
N ALA A 139 17.76 -15.17 0.95
CA ALA A 139 18.57 -16.08 1.76
C ALA A 139 17.96 -17.48 1.80
N GLY A 140 16.64 -17.59 1.92
CA GLY A 140 15.90 -18.85 1.86
C GLY A 140 16.05 -19.56 0.51
N GLU A 141 15.86 -18.83 -0.60
CA GLU A 141 16.01 -19.37 -1.96
C GLU A 141 17.45 -19.84 -2.24
N MET A 142 18.45 -19.12 -1.73
CA MET A 142 19.86 -19.50 -1.84
C MET A 142 20.29 -20.58 -0.84
N ARG A 143 19.37 -21.08 0.00
CA ARG A 143 19.63 -22.07 1.06
C ARG A 143 20.73 -21.64 2.03
N ILE A 144 20.85 -20.34 2.28
CA ILE A 144 21.76 -19.79 3.27
C ILE A 144 21.22 -20.18 4.66
N PRO A 145 22.02 -20.76 5.57
CA PRO A 145 21.55 -21.29 6.85
C PRO A 145 21.29 -20.20 7.91
N ILE A 146 20.88 -19.00 7.50
CA ILE A 146 20.59 -17.87 8.38
C ILE A 146 19.08 -17.76 8.52
N ASN A 147 18.57 -17.98 9.74
CA ASN A 147 17.17 -17.81 10.07
C ASN A 147 16.97 -16.47 10.80
N LEU A 148 16.49 -15.46 10.09
CA LEU A 148 16.15 -14.17 10.67
C LEU A 148 14.70 -14.15 11.18
N PRO A 149 14.43 -13.48 12.31
CA PRO A 149 13.10 -13.49 12.92
C PRO A 149 12.09 -12.68 12.10
N VAL A 150 11.00 -13.32 11.69
CA VAL A 150 9.82 -12.65 11.06
C VAL A 150 8.62 -12.54 12.00
N GLY A 151 8.62 -13.31 13.10
CA GLY A 151 7.53 -13.39 14.07
C GLY A 151 6.29 -14.08 13.50
N ASP A 152 6.21 -15.40 13.59
CA ASP A 152 5.04 -16.16 13.12
C ASP A 152 3.79 -15.82 13.96
N LEU A 153 2.73 -15.34 13.31
CA LEU A 153 1.46 -14.98 13.95
C LEU A 153 0.41 -16.09 13.85
N SER A 154 0.67 -17.14 13.08
CA SER A 154 -0.30 -18.21 12.80
C SER A 154 -0.77 -18.93 14.07
N HIS A 155 0.09 -18.97 15.11
CA HIS A 155 -0.23 -19.60 16.39
C HIS A 155 -1.36 -18.91 17.18
N PHE A 156 -1.71 -17.67 16.86
CA PHE A 156 -2.86 -16.97 17.46
C PHE A 156 -4.20 -17.36 16.82
N TRP A 157 -4.19 -18.09 15.70
CA TRP A 157 -5.38 -18.42 14.94
C TRP A 157 -5.73 -19.91 15.06
N PRO A 158 -7.00 -20.26 15.33
CA PRO A 158 -7.44 -21.64 15.29
C PRO A 158 -7.19 -22.26 13.92
N ARG A 159 -6.79 -23.54 13.89
CA ARG A 159 -6.66 -24.30 12.65
C ARG A 159 -8.03 -24.35 11.96
N THR A 160 -8.04 -24.00 10.68
CA THR A 160 -9.24 -24.02 9.85
C THR A 160 -9.02 -25.07 8.78
N ASP A 161 -9.10 -26.34 9.19
CA ASP A 161 -8.90 -27.50 8.31
C ASP A 161 -10.16 -27.76 7.46
N VAL A 162 -10.66 -26.71 6.81
CA VAL A 162 -11.82 -26.78 5.92
C VAL A 162 -11.31 -26.93 4.50
N GLU A 163 -11.66 -28.02 3.82
CA GLU A 163 -11.39 -28.17 2.40
C GLU A 163 -12.04 -27.01 1.63
N LEU A 164 -11.20 -26.17 1.03
CA LEU A 164 -11.62 -25.10 0.13
C LEU A 164 -12.33 -25.76 -1.08
N GLY A 165 -13.64 -25.50 -1.24
CA GLY A 165 -14.47 -26.08 -2.31
C GLY A 165 -15.49 -27.16 -1.88
N ALA A 166 -15.49 -27.60 -0.61
CA ALA A 166 -16.54 -28.50 -0.11
C ALA A 166 -17.90 -27.81 0.05
N GLY A 167 -17.90 -26.48 0.21
CA GLY A 167 -19.12 -25.65 0.28
C GLY A 167 -19.79 -25.41 -1.07
N GLU A 168 -19.05 -25.41 -2.19
CA GLU A 168 -19.61 -25.20 -3.54
C GLU A 168 -20.35 -26.44 -4.08
N LYS A 169 -20.23 -27.60 -3.42
CA LYS A 169 -20.93 -28.83 -3.81
C LYS A 169 -22.24 -29.05 -3.05
N ARG A 170 -22.65 -28.10 -2.21
CA ARG A 170 -23.90 -28.13 -1.44
C ARG A 170 -24.81 -26.97 -1.86
N ASP A 171 -25.04 -26.79 -3.15
CA ASP A 171 -26.19 -26.07 -3.70
C ASP A 171 -26.53 -26.64 -5.09
#